data_AF-A0A353J887-F1
#
_entry.id   AF-A0A353J887-F1
#
_cell.length_a   1.000
_cell.length_b   1.000
_cell.length_c   1.000
_cell.angle_alpha   90.00
_cell.angle_beta   90.00
_cell.angle_gamma   90.00
#
_symmetry.space_group_name_H-M   'P 1'
#
loop_
_entity.id
_entity.type
_entity.pdbx_description
1 polymer ?
#
loop_
_entity_poly.entity_id
_entity_poly.type
_entity_poly.pdbx_seq_one_letter_code
_entity_poly.pdbx_strand_id
1 'polypeptide(L)' 'MKEFLDWMDNRTWVQKILLCLPIVDVVWGLYRLFDAITRKDTVRIILAAAWILWAGYIGWLLDLISIILTNHIFWFQN' A
#
# COMPACT_ATOMS: atom_id res chain seq x y z
N MET A 1 -9.96 -10.32 4.04
CA MET A 1 -8.95 -9.32 4.50
C MET A 1 -7.56 -9.92 4.47
N LYS A 2 -7.26 -10.96 5.27
CA LYS A 2 -5.99 -11.71 5.18
C LYS A 2 -5.66 -12.22 3.77
N GLU A 3 -6.59 -12.91 3.11
CA GLU A 3 -6.39 -13.40 1.74
C GLU A 3 -6.00 -12.30 0.73
N PHE A 4 -6.55 -11.10 0.90
CA PHE A 4 -6.19 -9.96 0.06
C PHE A 4 -4.78 -9.45 0.35
N LEU A 5 -4.41 -9.35 1.64
CA LEU A 5 -3.06 -8.97 2.06
C LEU A 5 -2.02 -9.99 1.56
N ASP A 6 -2.29 -11.28 1.76
CA ASP A 6 -1.43 -12.37 1.31
C ASP A 6 -1.27 -12.36 -0.21
N TRP A 7 -2.35 -12.09 -0.95
CA TRP A 7 -2.30 -11.96 -2.41
C TRP A 7 -1.46 -10.77 -2.86
N MET A 8 -1.58 -9.62 -2.18
CA MET A 8 -0.79 -8.42 -2.47
C MET A 8 0.70 -8.64 -2.19
N ASP A 9 1.03 -9.34 -1.11
CA ASP A 9 2.41 -9.62 -0.71
C ASP A 9 3.11 -10.59 -1.66
N ASN A 10 2.39 -11.61 -2.13
CA ASN A 10 2.90 -12.66 -3.03
C ASN A 10 3.01 -12.27 -4.51
N ARG A 11 2.68 -11.02 -4.86
CA ARG A 11 2.82 -10.48 -6.23
C ARG A 11 4.29 -10.35 -6.64
N THR A 12 4.58 -10.54 -7.92
CA THR A 12 5.92 -10.26 -8.46
C THR A 12 6.19 -8.76 -8.47
N TRP A 13 7.48 -8.37 -8.48
CA TRP A 13 7.90 -6.96 -8.48
C TRP A 13 7.24 -6.13 -9.60
N VAL A 14 7.17 -6.68 -10.82
CA VAL A 14 6.52 -6.02 -11.97
C VAL A 14 5.04 -5.77 -11.72
N GLN A 15 4.34 -6.74 -11.13
CA GLN A 15 2.92 -6.59 -10.82
C GLN A 15 2.69 -5.56 -9.71
N LYS A 16 3.58 -5.49 -8.72
CA LYS A 16 3.54 -4.47 -7.66
C LYS A 16 3.69 -3.05 -8.23
N ILE A 17 4.63 -2.87 -9.17
CA ILE A 17 4.81 -1.60 -9.90
C ILE A 17 3.55 -1.21 -10.67
N LEU A 18 2.93 -2.16 -11.38
CA LEU A 18 1.72 -1.89 -12.15
C LEU A 18 0.55 -1.44 -11.26
N LEU A 19 0.45 -2.00 -10.05
CA LEU A 19 -0.55 -1.62 -9.06
C LEU A 19 -0.30 -0.23 -8.44
N CYS A 20 0.92 0.32 -8.53
CA CYS A 20 1.26 1.68 -8.08
C CYS A 20 0.97 2.77 -9.10
N LEU A 21 0.39 2.46 -10.26
CA LEU A 21 0.00 3.51 -11.21
C LEU A 21 -1.14 4.36 -10.62
N PRO A 22 -1.20 5.67 -10.90
CA PRO A 22 -2.08 6.63 -10.20
C PRO A 22 -3.58 6.27 -10.20
N ILE A 23 -4.06 5.48 -11.17
CA ILE A 23 -5.46 5.01 -11.21
C ILE A 23 -5.66 3.74 -10.38
N VAL A 24 -4.63 2.91 -10.24
CA VAL A 24 -4.67 1.58 -9.61
C VAL A 24 -4.11 1.62 -8.17
N ASP A 25 -3.41 2.69 -7.79
CA ASP A 25 -2.78 2.89 -6.48
C ASP A 25 -3.77 2.83 -5.30
N VAL A 26 -5.07 3.03 -5.57
CA VAL A 26 -6.14 2.82 -4.59
C VAL A 26 -6.10 1.42 -3.97
N VAL A 27 -5.61 0.41 -4.70
CA VAL A 27 -5.45 -0.96 -4.20
C VAL A 27 -4.40 -1.01 -3.09
N TRP A 28 -3.30 -0.26 -3.21
CA TRP A 28 -2.31 -0.09 -2.14
C TRP A 28 -2.85 0.75 -0.98
N GLY A 29 -3.71 1.73 -1.27
CA GLY A 29 -4.61 2.38 -0.31
C GLY A 29 -5.32 1.39 0.60
N LEU A 30 -6.08 0.48 0.00
CA LEU A 30 -6.84 -0.54 0.71
C LEU A 30 -5.95 -1.54 1.44
N TYR A 31 -4.81 -1.92 0.86
CA TYR A 31 -3.82 -2.77 1.53
C TYR A 31 -3.34 -2.16 2.84
N ARG A 32 -2.93 -0.88 2.84
CA ARG A 32 -2.47 -0.19 4.05
C ARG A 32 -3.56 -0.16 5.14
N LEU A 33 -4.81 0.10 4.73
CA LEU A 33 -5.93 0.13 5.67
C LEU A 33 -6.21 -1.25 6.26
N PHE A 34 -6.23 -2.30 5.44
CA PHE A 34 -6.51 -3.67 5.87
C PHE A 34 -5.38 -4.26 6.73
N ASP A 35 -4.12 -3.95 6.45
CA ASP A 35 -2.99 -4.34 7.30
C ASP A 35 -3.11 -3.67 8.69
N ALA A 36 -3.37 -2.36 8.71
CA ALA A 36 -3.54 -1.62 9.96
C ALA A 36 -4.71 -2.14 10.81
N ILE A 37 -5.85 -2.48 10.19
CA ILE A 37 -7.00 -3.11 10.87
C ILE A 37 -6.62 -4.49 11.41
N THR A 38 -5.92 -5.30 10.62
CA THR A 38 -5.50 -6.65 11.03
C THR A 38 -4.56 -6.61 12.23
N ARG A 39 -3.71 -5.59 12.31
CA ARG A 39 -2.79 -5.34 13.44
C ARG A 39 -3.44 -4.69 14.65
N LYS A 40 -4.73 -4.30 14.57
CA LYS A 40 -5.48 -3.58 15.60
C LYS A 40 -4.78 -2.29 16.09
N ASP A 41 -4.02 -1.65 15.20
CA ASP A 41 -3.24 -0.46 15.52
C ASP A 41 -4.01 0.79 15.05
N THR A 42 -4.67 1.45 16.01
CA THR A 42 -5.51 2.63 15.75
C THR A 42 -4.73 3.78 15.10
N VAL A 43 -3.46 3.95 15.47
CA VAL A 43 -2.61 5.01 14.89
C VAL A 43 -2.36 4.73 13.42
N ARG A 44 -2.00 3.49 13.08
CA ARG A 44 -1.82 3.06 11.69
C ARG A 44 -3.09 3.16 10.86
N ILE A 45 -4.25 2.87 11.46
CA ILE A 45 -5.55 2.98 10.76
C ILE A 45 -5.83 4.43 10.37
N ILE A 46 -5.64 5.37 11.31
CA ILE A 46 -5.86 6.81 11.06
C ILE A 46 -4.91 7.30 9.98
N LEU A 47 -3.64 6.90 10.05
CA LEU A 47 -2.64 7.30 9.06
C LEU A 47 -2.91 6.69 7.68
N ALA A 48 -3.31 5.43 7.61
CA ALA A 48 -3.69 4.78 6.35
C ALA A 48 -4.90 5.47 5.70
N ALA A 49 -5.92 5.82 6.50
CA ALA A 49 -7.08 6.56 6.02
C ALA A 49 -6.72 7.97 5.51
N ALA A 50 -5.88 8.71 6.25
CA ALA A 50 -5.36 10.01 5.82
C ALA A 50 -4.51 9.89 4.54
N TRP A 51 -3.71 8.82 4.43
CA TRP A 51 -2.88 8.56 3.27
C TRP A 51 -3.70 8.32 2.01
N ILE A 52 -4.83 7.59 2.09
CA ILE A 52 -5.71 7.37 0.92
C ILE A 52 -6.17 8.71 0.30
N LEU A 53 -6.45 9.73 1.12
CA LEU A 53 -6.86 11.05 0.64
C LEU A 53 -5.73 11.82 -0.07
N TRP A 54 -4.48 11.61 0.37
CA TRP A 54 -3.29 12.26 -0.18
C TRP A 54 -2.59 11.45 -1.28
N ALA A 55 -2.88 10.15 -1.37
CA ALA A 55 -2.17 9.21 -2.22
C ALA A 55 -2.35 9.51 -3.72
N GLY A 56 -3.52 10.04 -4.10
CA GLY A 56 -3.82 10.40 -5.48
C GLY A 56 -2.92 11.48 -6.08
N TYR A 57 -2.26 12.29 -5.25
CA TYR A 57 -1.32 13.31 -5.73
C TYR A 57 0.12 12.80 -5.81
N ILE A 58 0.68 12.35 -4.67
CA ILE A 58 2.10 11.97 -4.55
C ILE A 58 2.33 10.56 -4.01
N GLY A 59 1.30 9.90 -3.46
CA GLY A 59 1.45 8.59 -2.81
C GLY A 59 1.91 7.52 -3.80
N TRP A 60 1.30 7.49 -4.98
CA TRP A 60 1.67 6.58 -6.06
C TRP A 60 3.16 6.67 -6.46
N LEU A 61 3.74 7.89 -6.44
CA LEU A 61 5.15 8.11 -6.76
C LEU A 61 6.06 7.62 -5.63
N LEU A 62 5.70 7.88 -4.38
CA LEU A 62 6.45 7.40 -3.22
C LEU A 62 6.41 5.87 -3.14
N ASP A 63 5.27 5.26 -3.40
CA ASP A 63 5.12 3.81 -3.42
C ASP A 63 5.89 3.18 -4.59
N LEU A 64 5.87 3.80 -5.77
CA LEU A 64 6.68 3.36 -6.92
C LEU A 64 8.18 3.37 -6.58
N ILE A 65 8.69 4.47 -6.02
CA ILE A 65 10.10 4.57 -5.62
C ILE A 65 10.43 3.53 -4.54
N SER A 66 9.55 3.36 -3.56
CA SER A 66 9.73 2.38 -2.48
C SER A 66 9.80 0.95 -3.03
N ILE A 67 8.92 0.57 -3.96
CA ILE A 67 8.94 -0.77 -4.56
C ILE A 67 10.19 -0.99 -5.40
N ILE A 68 10.69 0.02 -6.10
CA ILE A 68 11.94 -0.08 -6.87
C ILE A 68 13.13 -0.30 -5.93
N LEU A 69 13.18 0.42 -4.79
CA LEU A 69 14.32 0.37 -3.87
C LEU A 69 14.28 -0.81 -2.90
N THR A 70 13.08 -1.22 -2.46
CA THR A 70 12.90 -2.16 -1.36
C THR A 70 11.99 -3.33 -1.69
N ASN A 71 11.31 -3.33 -2.84
CA ASN A 71 10.26 -4.31 -3.20
C ASN A 71 9.04 -4.32 -2.26
N HIS A 72 8.89 -3.25 -1.47
CA HIS A 72 7.76 -3.01 -0.58
C HIS A 72 7.20 -1.60 -0.77
N ILE A 73 5.93 -1.41 -0.44
CA ILE A 73 5.31 -0.08 -0.48
C ILE A 73 5.87 0.84 0.59
N PHE A 74 5.68 2.13 0.38
CA PHE A 74 6.14 3.13 1.32
C PHE A 74 5.37 2.98 2.65
N TRP A 75 6.11 3.08 3.76
CA TRP A 75 5.60 3.26 5.12
C TRP A 75 5.06 2.04 5.88
N PHE A 76 4.80 0.90 5.24
CA PHE A 76 4.43 -0.33 5.93
C PHE A 76 5.30 -1.49 5.47
N GLN A 77 6.42 -1.67 6.18
CA GLN A 77 7.21 -2.89 6.10
C GLN A 77 6.43 -3.99 6.82
N ASN A 78 6.02 -5.03 6.08
CA ASN A 78 5.44 -6.22 6.66
C ASN A 78 6.54 -7.05 7.33
#